data_AF-Q9VDY0-F1
#
_entry.id   AF-Q9VDY0-F1
#
_cell.length_a   1.000
_cell.length_b   1.000
_cell.length_c   1.000
_cell.angle_alpha   90.00
_cell.angle_beta   90.00
_cell.angle_gamma   90.00
#
_symmetry.space_group_name_H-M   'P 1'
#
loop_
_entity.id
_entity.type
_entity.pdbx_description
1 polymer ?
#
loop_
_entity_poly.entity_id
_entity_poly.type
_entity_poly.pdbx_seq_one_letter_code
_entity_poly.pdbx_strand_id
1 'polypeptide(L)'
;MSMIQEETKASVISVVKPPPSWVEWCERNAKPIERRLIKERRYLTRWQIPGPMKKAQWREFYEWAASRAMPKELPVPVKQPIPCVDKFLPCARKPRAIDPDEFQEKVAKLATPLERKMTPKHQYIYPVQPYSPIIVWGQPPLHDKGRPFKPPQKPCCFFNADIEDKWWAELRFPIRKAALKARITPRILSLSKPKITPQFPPHCYHPEHIYDVLNVKPPRRKKFTPQGWRLHQIRLLYLSKPVSRPEYEYFYM
;
A
#
# COMPACT_ATOMS: atom_id res chain seq x y z
N MET A 1 4.33 -13.63 40.53
CA MET A 1 4.04 -14.72 39.60
C MET A 1 3.32 -14.08 38.34
N SER A 2 4.00 -13.23 37.52
CA SER A 2 3.56 -12.56 36.26
C SER A 2 3.53 -13.50 35.03
N MET A 3 3.19 -13.17 33.78
CA MET A 3 3.19 -14.19 32.69
C MET A 3 4.38 -14.05 31.75
N ILE A 4 5.15 -15.14 31.57
CA ILE A 4 6.24 -15.21 30.59
C ILE A 4 5.57 -15.02 29.25
N GLN A 5 5.86 -13.89 28.60
CA GLN A 5 5.41 -13.61 27.26
C GLN A 5 6.01 -14.69 26.35
N GLU A 6 5.12 -15.53 25.82
CA GLU A 6 5.37 -16.35 24.66
C GLU A 6 5.69 -15.41 23.51
N GLU A 7 6.98 -15.07 23.36
CA GLU A 7 7.48 -14.44 22.15
C GLU A 7 7.31 -15.44 21.02
N THR A 8 6.24 -15.17 20.28
CA THR A 8 5.88 -15.68 18.98
C THR A 8 7.12 -16.05 18.17
N LYS A 9 7.10 -17.28 17.64
CA LYS A 9 8.08 -17.92 16.74
C LYS A 9 8.36 -17.17 15.42
N ALA A 10 8.00 -15.89 15.32
CA ALA A 10 8.18 -15.03 14.16
C ALA A 10 9.34 -14.04 14.30
N SER A 11 9.97 -13.92 15.47
CA SER A 11 11.08 -12.99 15.70
C SER A 11 12.30 -13.66 16.30
N VAL A 12 12.66 -14.87 15.85
CA VAL A 12 14.07 -15.28 15.94
C VAL A 12 14.82 -14.38 14.98
N ILE A 13 15.17 -13.23 15.55
CA ILE A 13 16.06 -12.19 15.06
C ILE A 13 17.00 -12.83 14.06
N SER A 14 16.79 -12.52 12.79
CA SER A 14 17.82 -12.65 11.79
C SER A 14 18.93 -11.72 12.23
N VAL A 15 19.79 -12.20 13.13
CA VAL A 15 21.06 -11.58 13.44
C VAL A 15 21.70 -11.42 12.07
N VAL A 16 21.78 -10.19 11.59
CA VAL A 16 22.38 -9.86 10.30
C VAL A 16 23.81 -10.33 10.42
N LYS A 17 24.09 -11.51 9.88
CA LYS A 17 25.45 -12.05 9.88
C LYS A 17 26.30 -11.03 9.13
N PRO A 18 27.45 -10.60 9.69
CA PRO A 18 28.33 -9.71 8.96
C PRO A 18 28.70 -10.34 7.61
N PRO A 19 28.97 -9.53 6.58
CA PRO A 19 29.41 -10.05 5.30
C PRO A 19 30.61 -10.97 5.52
N PRO A 20 30.63 -12.16 4.89
CA PRO A 20 31.71 -13.11 5.10
C PRO A 20 33.04 -12.47 4.68
N SER A 21 34.11 -12.80 5.41
CA SER A 21 35.46 -12.44 4.98
C SER A 21 35.75 -13.06 3.62
N TRP A 22 36.61 -12.41 2.81
CA TRP A 22 37.01 -12.94 1.51
C TRP A 22 37.53 -14.38 1.61
N VAL A 23 38.26 -14.69 2.68
CA VAL A 23 38.77 -16.03 2.97
C VAL A 23 37.63 -17.04 3.18
N GLU A 24 36.63 -16.69 3.99
CA GLU A 24 35.45 -17.55 4.22
C GLU A 24 34.65 -17.76 2.92
N TRP A 25 34.56 -16.73 2.08
CA TRP A 25 33.93 -16.85 0.77
C TRP A 25 34.72 -17.78 -0.15
N CYS A 26 36.04 -17.67 -0.19
CA CYS A 26 36.91 -18.60 -0.93
C CYS A 26 36.76 -20.03 -0.42
N GLU A 27 36.83 -20.27 0.89
CA GLU A 27 36.65 -21.61 1.47
C GLU A 27 35.28 -22.22 1.16
N ARG A 28 34.23 -21.40 1.17
CA ARG A 28 32.87 -21.86 0.87
C ARG A 28 32.68 -22.23 -0.60
N ASN A 29 33.30 -21.50 -1.51
CA ASN A 29 33.22 -21.77 -2.96
C ASN A 29 34.27 -22.79 -3.44
N ALA A 30 35.37 -22.98 -2.72
CA ALA A 30 36.40 -23.97 -3.05
C ALA A 30 35.91 -25.41 -2.88
N LYS A 31 34.91 -25.64 -2.01
CA LYS A 31 34.32 -26.97 -1.81
C LYS A 31 33.33 -27.28 -2.94
N PRO A 32 33.48 -28.40 -3.67
CA PRO A 32 32.52 -28.79 -4.69
C PRO A 32 31.13 -29.01 -4.07
N ILE A 33 30.08 -28.63 -4.80
CA ILE A 33 28.69 -28.75 -4.34
C ILE A 33 28.36 -30.23 -4.15
N GLU A 34 28.27 -30.69 -2.91
CA GLU A 34 27.80 -32.03 -2.57
C GLU A 34 26.32 -32.16 -2.96
N ARG A 35 26.07 -32.69 -4.16
CA ARG A 35 24.71 -33.04 -4.57
C ARG A 35 24.25 -34.24 -3.76
N ARG A 36 23.34 -34.01 -2.81
CA ARG A 36 22.67 -35.10 -2.07
C ARG A 36 21.87 -35.95 -3.07
N LEU A 37 22.45 -37.06 -3.49
CA LEU A 37 21.73 -38.12 -4.20
C LEU A 37 20.75 -38.73 -3.19
N ILE A 38 19.46 -38.43 -3.35
CA ILE A 38 18.41 -39.06 -2.55
C ILE A 38 18.38 -40.54 -2.99
N LYS A 39 18.98 -41.42 -2.17
CA LYS A 39 19.09 -42.86 -2.47
C LYS A 39 17.75 -43.59 -2.39
N GLU A 40 16.77 -43.02 -1.68
CA GLU A 40 15.48 -43.67 -1.45
C GLU A 40 14.54 -43.49 -2.64
N ARG A 41 13.94 -44.59 -3.11
CA ARG A 41 12.89 -44.54 -4.13
C ARG A 41 11.71 -43.77 -3.57
N ARG A 42 11.36 -42.65 -4.22
CA ARG A 42 10.23 -41.82 -3.82
C ARG A 42 8.92 -42.59 -4.04
N TYR A 43 8.29 -43.02 -2.94
CA TYR A 43 6.93 -43.52 -2.98
C TYR A 43 5.97 -42.34 -3.17
N LEU A 44 5.19 -42.37 -4.25
CA LEU A 44 4.12 -41.39 -4.44
C LEU A 44 3.10 -41.55 -3.33
N THR A 45 2.69 -40.43 -2.74
CA THR A 45 1.58 -40.47 -1.79
C THR A 45 0.31 -40.86 -2.52
N ARG A 46 -0.67 -41.41 -1.80
CA ARG A 46 -1.95 -41.86 -2.36
C ARG A 46 -2.65 -40.82 -3.26
N TRP A 47 -2.44 -39.53 -2.97
CA TRP A 47 -2.99 -38.37 -3.68
C TRP A 47 -2.19 -37.95 -4.92
N GLN A 48 -0.99 -38.50 -5.11
CA GLN A 48 -0.12 -38.21 -6.26
C GLN A 48 -0.26 -39.25 -7.38
N ILE A 49 -0.98 -40.35 -7.15
CA ILE A 49 -1.22 -41.38 -8.17
C ILE A 49 -2.27 -40.84 -9.14
N PRO A 50 -1.97 -40.69 -10.45
CA PRO A 50 -2.96 -40.25 -11.43
C PRO A 50 -4.02 -41.33 -11.65
N GLY A 51 -5.30 -40.93 -11.68
CA GLY A 51 -6.44 -41.79 -11.99
C GLY A 51 -7.44 -41.96 -10.85
N PRO A 52 -8.63 -42.54 -11.13
CA PRO A 52 -9.64 -42.79 -10.12
C PRO A 52 -9.17 -43.83 -9.10
N MET A 53 -9.39 -43.56 -7.82
CA MET A 53 -9.05 -44.50 -6.74
C MET A 53 -9.80 -45.82 -6.93
N LYS A 54 -9.10 -46.95 -6.79
CA LYS A 54 -9.73 -48.28 -6.81
C LYS A 54 -10.66 -48.45 -5.60
N LYS A 55 -11.67 -49.32 -5.69
CA LYS A 55 -12.64 -49.59 -4.59
C LYS A 55 -11.97 -49.98 -3.26
N ALA A 56 -10.86 -50.71 -3.29
CA ALA A 56 -10.07 -51.02 -2.09
C ALA A 56 -9.47 -49.75 -1.47
N GLN A 57 -8.99 -48.84 -2.30
CA GLN A 57 -8.41 -47.61 -1.81
C GLN A 57 -9.44 -46.70 -1.13
N TRP A 58 -10.66 -46.68 -1.68
CA TRP A 58 -11.79 -45.98 -1.07
C TRP A 58 -12.17 -46.51 0.31
N ARG A 59 -12.10 -47.83 0.55
CA ARG A 59 -12.39 -48.41 1.87
C ARG A 59 -11.41 -47.94 2.93
N GLU A 60 -10.11 -48.07 2.67
CA GLU A 60 -9.07 -47.57 3.58
C GLU A 60 -9.15 -46.05 3.79
N PHE A 61 -9.56 -45.29 2.76
CA PHE A 61 -9.77 -43.84 2.91
C PHE A 61 -10.92 -43.56 3.87
N TYR A 62 -12.02 -44.29 3.75
CA TYR A 62 -13.18 -44.12 4.63
C TYR A 62 -12.83 -44.42 6.09
N GLU A 63 -12.07 -45.49 6.34
CA GLU A 63 -11.56 -45.83 7.69
C GLU A 63 -10.59 -44.76 8.24
N TRP A 64 -9.69 -44.26 7.39
CA TRP A 64 -8.77 -43.18 7.75
C TRP A 64 -9.52 -41.89 8.10
N ALA A 65 -10.51 -41.52 7.29
CA ALA A 65 -11.33 -40.32 7.50
C ALA A 65 -12.14 -40.43 8.79
N ALA A 66 -12.75 -41.59 9.05
CA ALA A 66 -13.52 -41.82 10.27
C ALA A 66 -12.69 -41.59 11.56
N SER A 67 -11.40 -41.94 11.56
CA SER A 67 -10.54 -41.80 12.74
C SER A 67 -9.86 -40.44 12.88
N ARG A 68 -9.52 -39.76 11.77
CA ARG A 68 -8.70 -38.54 11.78
C ARG A 68 -9.44 -37.26 11.39
N ALA A 69 -10.60 -37.36 10.75
CA ALA A 69 -11.38 -36.18 10.35
C ALA A 69 -12.17 -35.56 11.50
N MET A 70 -12.31 -36.26 12.63
CA MET A 70 -12.96 -35.71 13.82
C MET A 70 -12.11 -34.57 14.42
N PRO A 71 -12.70 -33.40 14.74
CA PRO A 71 -11.99 -32.30 15.39
C PRO A 71 -11.34 -32.77 16.70
N LYS A 72 -10.03 -32.56 16.84
CA LYS A 72 -9.32 -32.84 18.09
C LYS A 72 -9.51 -31.67 19.05
N GLU A 73 -10.03 -31.93 20.24
CA GLU A 73 -10.11 -30.92 21.29
C GLU A 73 -8.70 -30.52 21.75
N LEU A 74 -8.42 -29.22 21.76
CA LEU A 74 -7.13 -28.69 22.20
C LEU A 74 -7.08 -28.63 23.73
N PRO A 75 -5.99 -29.07 24.38
CA PRO A 75 -5.86 -28.97 25.83
C PRO A 75 -5.76 -27.49 26.26
N VAL A 76 -6.45 -27.14 27.35
CA VAL A 76 -6.49 -25.77 27.90
C VAL A 76 -5.14 -25.41 28.55
N PRO A 77 -4.54 -24.23 28.24
CA PRO A 77 -3.23 -23.85 28.78
C PRO A 77 -3.30 -23.45 30.26
N VAL A 78 -2.41 -24.01 31.09
CA VAL A 78 -2.27 -23.68 32.52
C VAL A 78 -1.50 -22.37 32.67
N LYS A 79 -2.13 -21.34 33.25
CA LYS A 79 -1.52 -20.02 33.46
C LYS A 79 -0.42 -20.10 34.54
N GLN A 80 0.84 -20.04 34.13
CA GLN A 80 1.96 -19.97 35.06
C GLN A 80 2.20 -18.54 35.55
N PRO A 81 2.52 -18.34 36.83
CA PRO A 81 2.77 -17.00 37.29
C PRO A 81 4.35 -16.85 37.55
N ILE A 82 5.06 -15.91 36.88
CA ILE A 82 6.44 -15.32 36.92
C ILE A 82 6.83 -14.71 38.29
N PRO A 83 7.71 -15.35 39.05
CA PRO A 83 8.18 -14.79 40.31
C PRO A 83 9.03 -13.53 40.05
N CYS A 84 8.63 -12.37 40.59
CA CYS A 84 9.56 -11.26 40.79
C CYS A 84 10.36 -11.61 42.05
N VAL A 85 11.67 -11.82 41.92
CA VAL A 85 12.47 -12.57 42.89
C VAL A 85 12.73 -11.79 44.18
N ASP A 86 12.83 -10.46 44.15
CA ASP A 86 13.30 -9.71 45.33
C ASP A 86 12.56 -8.38 45.62
N LYS A 87 12.22 -8.17 46.90
CA LYS A 87 11.45 -7.00 47.40
C LYS A 87 12.15 -5.64 47.22
N PHE A 88 13.47 -5.62 47.08
CA PHE A 88 14.22 -4.37 46.92
C PHE A 88 14.17 -3.82 45.49
N LEU A 89 13.84 -4.66 44.50
CA LEU A 89 13.72 -4.27 43.10
C LEU A 89 12.50 -3.34 42.88
N PRO A 90 12.59 -2.34 42.00
CA PRO A 90 11.52 -1.38 41.76
C PRO A 90 10.17 -2.03 41.40
N CYS A 91 10.20 -3.20 40.75
CA CYS A 91 9.00 -3.96 40.35
C CYS A 91 8.28 -4.65 41.52
N ALA A 92 8.95 -4.87 42.65
CA ALA A 92 8.35 -5.46 43.85
C ALA A 92 7.91 -4.41 44.88
N ARG A 93 8.36 -3.15 44.73
CA ARG A 93 7.92 -2.03 45.58
C ARG A 93 6.49 -1.66 45.21
N LYS A 94 5.65 -1.43 46.23
CA LYS A 94 4.32 -0.87 45.99
C LYS A 94 4.48 0.49 45.29
N PRO A 95 3.76 0.75 44.18
CA PRO A 95 3.82 2.05 43.53
C PRO A 95 3.42 3.13 44.53
N ARG A 96 4.18 4.23 44.59
CA ARG A 96 3.78 5.40 45.40
C ARG A 96 2.51 5.96 44.79
N ALA A 97 1.47 6.15 45.61
CA ALA A 97 0.33 6.94 45.20
C ALA A 97 0.83 8.38 44.98
N ILE A 98 0.73 8.85 43.75
CA ILE A 98 1.02 10.24 43.40
C ILE A 98 -0.33 10.94 43.40
N ASP A 99 -0.45 12.08 44.07
CA ASP A 99 -1.67 12.88 44.04
C ASP A 99 -1.94 13.35 42.59
N PRO A 100 -3.18 13.22 42.11
CA PRO A 100 -3.51 13.49 40.70
C PRO A 100 -3.22 14.94 40.31
N ASP A 101 -3.42 15.86 41.24
CA ASP A 101 -3.21 17.30 41.02
C ASP A 101 -1.71 17.61 40.88
N GLU A 102 -0.85 17.07 41.76
CA GLU A 102 0.60 17.21 41.64
C GLU A 102 1.14 16.60 40.34
N PHE A 103 0.56 15.49 39.89
CA PHE A 103 0.93 14.87 38.63
C PHE A 103 0.58 15.78 37.45
N GLN A 104 -0.62 16.35 37.42
CA GLN A 104 -1.04 17.29 36.37
C GLN A 104 -0.16 18.53 36.34
N GLU A 105 0.18 19.10 37.51
CA GLU A 105 1.09 20.25 37.60
C GLU A 105 2.49 19.92 37.08
N LYS A 106 3.05 18.75 37.44
CA LYS A 106 4.35 18.30 36.91
C LYS A 106 4.31 18.09 35.41
N VAL A 107 3.23 17.51 34.88
CA VAL A 107 3.06 17.31 33.44
C VAL A 107 2.95 18.65 32.72
N ALA A 108 2.18 19.61 33.25
CA ALA A 108 2.07 20.95 32.68
C ALA A 108 3.43 21.68 32.68
N LYS A 109 4.21 21.56 33.76
CA LYS A 109 5.55 22.14 33.88
C LYS A 109 6.58 21.51 32.94
N LEU A 110 6.43 20.22 32.63
CA LEU A 110 7.26 19.55 31.60
C LEU A 110 6.81 19.90 30.18
N ALA A 111 5.52 20.16 29.98
CA ALA A 111 4.96 20.53 28.69
C ALA A 111 5.33 21.96 28.29
N THR A 112 5.48 22.88 29.25
CA THR A 112 5.96 24.24 28.97
C THR A 112 7.47 24.23 28.70
N PRO A 113 7.93 24.72 27.53
CA PRO A 113 9.35 24.88 27.28
C PRO A 113 10.00 25.78 28.33
N LEU A 114 11.21 25.42 28.80
CA LEU A 114 11.99 26.29 29.70
C LEU A 114 12.11 27.70 29.11
N GLU A 115 11.95 28.74 29.93
CA GLU A 115 12.01 30.16 29.50
C GLU A 115 13.28 30.48 28.71
N ARG A 116 14.42 29.89 29.09
CA ARG A 116 15.72 30.07 28.40
C ARG A 116 15.74 29.52 26.97
N LYS A 117 14.82 28.60 26.64
CA LYS A 117 14.65 27.99 25.32
C LYS A 117 13.53 28.65 24.50
N MET A 118 12.75 29.56 25.10
CA MET A 118 11.73 30.33 24.38
C MET A 118 12.39 31.42 23.54
N THR A 119 12.78 31.11 22.30
CA THR A 119 13.22 32.14 21.35
C THR A 119 12.00 32.86 20.76
N PRO A 120 12.02 34.20 20.58
CA PRO A 120 10.90 34.94 19.97
C PRO A 120 10.54 34.46 18.56
N LYS A 121 11.50 33.83 17.86
CA LYS A 121 11.30 33.21 16.54
C LYS A 121 10.28 32.05 16.53
N HIS A 122 9.93 31.49 17.69
CA HIS A 122 9.06 30.31 17.80
C HIS A 122 7.70 30.61 18.44
N GLN A 123 7.35 31.89 18.66
CA GLN A 123 5.97 32.28 18.92
C GLN A 123 5.20 32.30 17.59
N TYR A 124 4.52 31.19 17.29
CA TYR A 124 3.67 31.11 16.10
C TYR A 124 2.34 31.82 16.36
N ILE A 125 2.18 33.03 15.83
CA ILE A 125 0.87 33.69 15.73
C ILE A 125 0.16 33.09 14.52
N TYR A 126 -0.78 32.17 14.75
CA TYR A 126 -1.61 31.62 13.67
C TYR A 126 -2.78 32.59 13.41
N PRO A 127 -2.87 33.22 12.23
CA PRO A 127 -4.04 34.02 11.89
C PRO A 127 -5.27 33.11 11.73
N VAL A 128 -6.38 33.47 12.38
CA VAL A 128 -7.67 32.77 12.26
C VAL A 128 -8.25 33.06 10.88
N GLN A 129 -8.08 32.15 9.91
CA GLN A 129 -8.60 32.28 8.55
C GLN A 129 -9.94 31.54 8.41
N PRO A 130 -10.96 32.11 7.74
CA PRO A 130 -12.25 31.45 7.56
C PRO A 130 -12.15 30.25 6.61
N TYR A 131 -12.74 29.13 7.03
CA TYR A 131 -12.70 27.82 6.36
C TYR A 131 -13.61 27.77 5.12
N SER A 132 -13.11 27.28 3.98
CA SER A 132 -13.98 26.81 2.88
C SER A 132 -13.51 25.44 2.39
N PRO A 133 -14.35 24.39 2.41
CA PRO A 133 -13.93 23.06 2.01
C PRO A 133 -13.78 22.98 0.49
N ILE A 134 -12.59 22.64 0.01
CA ILE A 134 -12.40 22.13 -1.34
C ILE A 134 -13.00 20.72 -1.38
N ILE A 135 -14.22 20.57 -1.89
CA ILE A 135 -14.89 19.28 -2.03
C ILE A 135 -14.44 18.65 -3.35
N VAL A 136 -13.25 18.05 -3.35
CA VAL A 136 -12.87 17.08 -4.37
C VAL A 136 -12.85 15.72 -3.70
N TRP A 137 -13.74 14.81 -4.13
CA TRP A 137 -13.84 13.48 -3.54
C TRP A 137 -12.48 12.75 -3.56
N GLY A 138 -12.02 12.34 -2.38
CA GLY A 138 -10.77 11.60 -2.19
C GLY A 138 -9.56 12.45 -1.81
N GLN A 139 -9.64 13.78 -1.85
CA GLN A 139 -8.58 14.64 -1.29
C GLN A 139 -8.96 15.14 0.12
N PRO A 140 -8.02 15.13 1.08
CA PRO A 140 -8.26 15.75 2.37
C PRO A 140 -8.46 17.27 2.19
N PRO A 141 -9.29 17.91 3.01
CA PRO A 141 -9.46 19.36 2.96
C PRO A 141 -8.09 20.04 3.08
N LEU A 142 -7.77 20.91 2.12
CA LEU A 142 -6.49 21.63 2.09
C LEU A 142 -6.73 23.14 2.11
N HIS A 143 -5.89 23.86 2.85
CA HIS A 143 -5.88 25.32 2.89
C HIS A 143 -5.29 25.90 1.59
N ASP A 144 -6.04 26.74 0.89
CA ASP A 144 -5.52 27.49 -0.25
C ASP A 144 -4.48 28.53 0.20
N LYS A 145 -3.23 28.35 -0.22
CA LYS A 145 -2.16 29.34 0.00
C LYS A 145 -2.33 30.47 -1.02
N GLY A 146 -2.77 31.65 -0.58
CA GLY A 146 -2.53 32.90 -1.32
C GLY A 146 -3.73 33.75 -1.76
N ARG A 147 -4.92 33.63 -1.16
CA ARG A 147 -5.97 34.65 -1.38
C ARG A 147 -6.41 35.37 -0.10
N PRO A 148 -5.60 36.30 0.43
CA PRO A 148 -6.07 37.31 1.37
C PRO A 148 -6.55 38.55 0.59
N PHE A 149 -7.59 38.42 -0.24
CA PHE A 149 -8.31 39.59 -0.74
C PHE A 149 -9.71 39.53 -0.17
N LYS A 150 -10.08 40.50 0.68
CA LYS A 150 -11.46 40.69 1.10
C LYS A 150 -12.28 40.85 -0.19
N PRO A 151 -13.23 39.95 -0.49
CA PRO A 151 -14.06 40.13 -1.67
C PRO A 151 -14.79 41.47 -1.55
N PRO A 152 -14.99 42.21 -2.66
CA PRO A 152 -15.75 43.44 -2.62
C PRO A 152 -17.14 43.14 -2.06
N GLN A 153 -17.59 43.95 -1.10
CA GLN A 153 -18.95 43.83 -0.57
C GLN A 153 -19.93 44.31 -1.63
N LYS A 154 -20.65 43.37 -2.25
CA LYS A 154 -21.71 43.69 -3.19
C LYS A 154 -22.97 44.13 -2.46
N PRO A 155 -23.69 45.15 -2.94
CA PRO A 155 -25.04 45.44 -2.43
C PRO A 155 -25.96 44.24 -2.68
N CYS A 156 -26.96 44.05 -1.83
CA CYS A 156 -27.92 42.95 -1.94
C CYS A 156 -28.72 43.04 -3.25
N CYS A 157 -29.12 44.26 -3.62
CA CYS A 157 -29.85 44.59 -4.84
C CYS A 157 -29.26 45.86 -5.47
N PHE A 158 -29.26 45.94 -6.80
CA PHE A 158 -28.97 47.18 -7.52
C PHE A 158 -30.29 47.85 -7.90
N PHE A 159 -30.33 49.19 -7.88
CA PHE A 159 -31.53 49.94 -8.23
C PHE A 159 -31.90 49.79 -9.72
N ASN A 160 -30.90 49.75 -10.61
CA ASN A 160 -31.04 49.61 -12.06
C ASN A 160 -29.93 48.69 -12.62
N ALA A 161 -30.18 48.03 -13.76
CA ALA A 161 -29.18 47.19 -14.44
C ALA A 161 -27.92 47.97 -14.85
N ASP A 162 -28.06 49.24 -15.27
CA ASP A 162 -26.91 50.09 -15.63
C ASP A 162 -25.96 50.35 -14.44
N ILE A 163 -26.51 50.39 -13.22
CA ILE A 163 -25.72 50.59 -11.99
C ILE A 163 -25.01 49.30 -11.61
N GLU A 164 -25.67 48.16 -11.80
CA GLU A 164 -25.06 46.83 -11.63
C GLU A 164 -23.88 46.64 -12.61
N ASP A 165 -24.10 46.92 -13.89
CA ASP A 165 -23.08 46.79 -14.93
C ASP A 165 -21.87 47.71 -14.66
N LYS A 166 -22.12 48.95 -14.23
CA LYS A 166 -21.05 49.88 -13.82
C LYS A 166 -20.29 49.37 -12.60
N TRP A 167 -20.98 48.90 -11.56
CA TRP A 167 -20.35 48.36 -10.35
C TRP A 167 -19.44 47.17 -10.66
N TRP A 168 -19.92 46.24 -11.51
CA TRP A 168 -19.09 45.12 -11.97
C TRP A 168 -17.97 45.56 -12.90
N ALA A 169 -18.18 46.57 -13.75
CA ALA A 169 -17.14 47.11 -14.62
C ALA A 169 -16.00 47.77 -13.82
N GLU A 170 -16.31 48.50 -12.74
CA GLU A 170 -15.31 49.11 -11.85
C GLU A 170 -14.52 48.06 -11.06
N LEU A 171 -15.17 46.95 -10.68
CA LEU A 171 -14.52 45.84 -9.98
C LEU A 171 -13.73 44.89 -10.88
N ARG A 172 -13.88 44.97 -12.21
CA ARG A 172 -13.04 44.19 -13.12
C ARG A 172 -11.59 44.59 -12.87
N PHE A 173 -10.80 43.65 -12.35
CA PHE A 173 -9.37 43.83 -12.17
C PHE A 173 -8.77 44.42 -13.45
N PRO A 174 -7.88 45.42 -13.36
CA PRO A 174 -7.25 45.99 -14.54
C PRO A 174 -6.64 44.86 -15.35
N ILE A 175 -7.20 44.62 -16.54
CA ILE A 175 -6.71 43.55 -17.41
C ILE A 175 -5.31 43.99 -17.84
N ARG A 176 -4.29 43.20 -17.48
CA ARG A 176 -2.91 43.49 -17.89
C ARG A 176 -2.90 43.72 -19.42
N LYS A 177 -2.23 44.77 -19.89
CA LYS A 177 -2.11 45.08 -21.33
C LYS A 177 -1.64 43.87 -22.16
N ALA A 178 -0.80 43.01 -21.57
CA ALA A 178 -0.36 41.75 -22.16
C ALA A 178 -1.49 40.74 -22.37
N ALA A 179 -2.45 40.64 -21.44
CA ALA A 179 -3.60 39.74 -21.55
C ALA A 179 -4.56 40.18 -22.66
N LEU A 180 -4.74 41.49 -22.87
CA LEU A 180 -5.53 42.02 -23.99
C LEU A 180 -4.93 41.67 -25.37
N LYS A 181 -3.61 41.52 -25.45
CA LYS A 181 -2.88 41.14 -26.67
C LYS A 181 -2.61 39.63 -26.76
N ALA A 182 -2.95 38.86 -25.73
CA ALA A 182 -2.61 37.45 -25.67
C ALA A 182 -3.46 36.64 -26.67
N ARG A 183 -2.80 35.89 -27.54
CA ARG A 183 -3.47 34.89 -28.38
C ARG A 183 -3.77 33.64 -27.55
N ILE A 184 -5.00 33.17 -27.61
CA ILE A 184 -5.41 31.93 -26.94
C ILE A 184 -4.58 30.77 -27.48
N THR A 185 -4.00 29.98 -26.58
CA THR A 185 -3.28 28.76 -26.98
C THR A 185 -4.25 27.73 -27.54
N PRO A 186 -3.84 26.91 -28.52
CA PRO A 186 -4.73 25.88 -29.10
C PRO A 186 -5.28 24.91 -28.04
N ARG A 187 -4.53 24.69 -26.96
CA ARG A 187 -4.98 23.88 -25.81
C ARG A 187 -6.15 24.52 -25.08
N ILE A 188 -6.08 25.81 -24.74
CA ILE A 188 -7.20 26.53 -24.10
C ILE A 188 -8.42 26.53 -25.01
N LEU A 189 -8.21 26.73 -26.33
CA LEU A 189 -9.28 26.67 -27.32
C LEU A 189 -9.91 25.27 -27.41
N SER A 190 -9.12 24.20 -27.25
CA SER A 190 -9.65 22.83 -27.19
C SER A 190 -10.46 22.56 -25.92
N LEU A 191 -10.03 23.13 -24.79
CA LEU A 191 -10.73 22.98 -23.50
C LEU A 191 -12.01 23.81 -23.41
N SER A 192 -12.09 24.93 -24.12
CA SER A 192 -13.30 25.76 -24.17
C SER A 192 -14.40 25.15 -25.03
N LYS A 193 -14.06 24.21 -25.94
CA LYS A 193 -15.07 23.44 -26.66
C LYS A 193 -15.82 22.54 -25.68
N PRO A 194 -17.15 22.43 -25.77
CA PRO A 194 -17.89 21.49 -24.95
C PRO A 194 -17.34 20.08 -25.17
N LYS A 195 -17.12 19.33 -24.09
CA LYS A 195 -16.74 17.93 -24.20
C LYS A 195 -17.88 17.19 -24.90
N ILE A 196 -17.64 16.71 -26.11
CA ILE A 196 -18.55 15.81 -26.80
C ILE A 196 -18.45 14.47 -26.08
N THR A 197 -19.28 14.26 -25.06
CA THR A 197 -19.46 12.94 -24.47
C THR A 197 -20.40 12.14 -25.36
N PRO A 198 -20.11 10.85 -25.63
CA PRO A 198 -21.10 10.00 -26.29
C PRO A 198 -22.38 9.98 -25.45
N GLN A 199 -23.53 9.77 -26.11
CA GLN A 199 -24.81 9.65 -25.42
C GLN A 199 -24.70 8.56 -24.34
N PHE A 200 -25.17 8.87 -23.14
CA PHE A 200 -25.27 7.91 -22.03
C PHE A 200 -26.75 7.74 -21.66
N PRO A 201 -27.31 6.53 -21.76
CA PRO A 201 -26.66 5.26 -22.14
C PRO A 201 -26.28 5.22 -23.65
N PRO A 202 -25.24 4.46 -24.04
CA PRO A 202 -24.90 4.32 -25.45
C PRO A 202 -26.07 3.65 -26.19
N HIS A 203 -26.52 4.25 -27.28
CA HIS A 203 -27.60 3.70 -28.11
C HIS A 203 -27.26 2.30 -28.67
N CYS A 204 -25.97 2.02 -28.90
CA CYS A 204 -25.47 0.74 -29.43
C CYS A 204 -24.58 0.04 -28.40
N TYR A 205 -24.72 -1.29 -28.31
CA TYR A 205 -23.79 -2.15 -27.57
C TYR A 205 -22.37 -1.94 -28.10
N HIS A 206 -21.51 -1.33 -27.29
CA HIS A 206 -20.10 -1.24 -27.62
C HIS A 206 -19.47 -2.60 -27.31
N PRO A 207 -18.87 -3.29 -28.30
CA PRO A 207 -18.24 -4.58 -28.06
C PRO A 207 -17.14 -4.44 -27.01
N GLU A 208 -16.93 -5.49 -26.23
CA GLU A 208 -15.83 -5.53 -25.27
C GLU A 208 -14.51 -5.23 -25.99
N HIS A 209 -13.72 -4.31 -25.44
CA HIS A 209 -12.46 -3.91 -26.04
C HIS A 209 -11.53 -5.12 -26.16
N ILE A 210 -11.30 -5.58 -27.40
CA ILE A 210 -10.36 -6.67 -27.68
C ILE A 210 -8.95 -6.12 -27.48
N TYR A 211 -8.34 -6.47 -26.36
CA TYR A 211 -6.95 -6.12 -26.10
C TYR A 211 -6.05 -6.97 -27.00
N ASP A 212 -4.99 -6.36 -27.52
CA ASP A 212 -3.87 -7.10 -28.07
C ASP A 212 -3.31 -8.07 -26.99
N VAL A 213 -2.75 -9.20 -27.42
CA VAL A 213 -2.38 -10.33 -26.56
C VAL A 213 -1.45 -9.88 -25.40
N LEU A 214 -0.59 -8.90 -25.64
CA LEU A 214 0.36 -8.34 -24.66
C LEU A 214 -0.22 -7.26 -23.73
N ASN A 215 -1.42 -6.75 -24.04
CA ASN A 215 -2.08 -5.68 -23.29
C ASN A 215 -3.23 -6.19 -22.41
N VAL A 216 -3.48 -7.50 -22.39
CA VAL A 216 -4.47 -8.12 -21.49
C VAL A 216 -4.01 -7.95 -20.03
N LYS A 217 -4.91 -7.45 -19.18
CA LYS A 217 -4.63 -7.24 -17.75
C LYS A 217 -4.36 -8.57 -17.02
N PRO A 218 -3.51 -8.57 -15.97
CA PRO A 218 -3.25 -9.77 -15.19
C PRO A 218 -4.52 -10.28 -14.48
N PRO A 219 -4.65 -11.62 -14.28
CA PRO A 219 -5.74 -12.18 -13.48
C PRO A 219 -5.74 -11.62 -12.06
N ARG A 220 -6.92 -11.25 -11.53
CA ARG A 220 -7.09 -10.61 -10.20
C ARG A 220 -6.39 -11.36 -9.04
N ARG A 221 -6.18 -12.67 -9.16
CA ARG A 221 -5.59 -13.54 -8.12
C ARG A 221 -4.08 -13.75 -8.24
N LYS A 222 -3.41 -13.26 -9.30
CA LYS A 222 -1.97 -13.53 -9.52
C LYS A 222 -1.09 -12.38 -9.02
N LYS A 223 0.07 -12.73 -8.44
CA LYS A 223 1.10 -11.82 -7.92
C LYS A 223 1.98 -11.15 -9.00
N PHE A 224 1.48 -10.98 -10.22
CA PHE A 224 2.28 -10.33 -11.26
C PHE A 224 2.07 -8.81 -11.23
N THR A 225 3.17 -8.06 -11.20
CA THR A 225 3.15 -6.65 -11.62
C THR A 225 2.73 -6.55 -13.09
N PRO A 226 2.18 -5.42 -13.57
CA PRO A 226 1.81 -5.28 -14.98
C PRO A 226 2.95 -5.63 -15.96
N GLN A 227 4.18 -5.24 -15.62
CA GLN A 227 5.38 -5.58 -16.40
C GLN A 227 5.72 -7.07 -16.33
N GLY A 228 5.66 -7.69 -15.15
CA GLY A 228 5.90 -9.12 -14.97
C GLY A 228 4.88 -9.98 -15.72
N TRP A 229 3.62 -9.53 -15.80
CA TRP A 229 2.59 -10.18 -16.58
C TRP A 229 2.86 -10.10 -18.09
N ARG A 230 3.25 -8.92 -18.59
CA ARG A 230 3.64 -8.75 -19.99
C ARG A 230 4.81 -9.66 -20.37
N LEU A 231 5.84 -9.76 -19.53
CA LEU A 231 6.97 -10.68 -19.75
C LEU A 231 6.54 -12.14 -19.74
N HIS A 232 5.62 -12.51 -18.85
CA HIS A 232 5.05 -13.86 -18.83
C HIS A 232 4.27 -14.17 -20.12
N GLN A 233 3.49 -13.22 -20.64
CA GLN A 233 2.79 -13.36 -21.91
C GLN A 233 3.76 -13.49 -23.09
N ILE A 234 4.82 -12.67 -23.15
CA ILE A 234 5.88 -12.80 -24.17
C ILE A 234 6.50 -14.19 -24.12
N ARG A 235 6.78 -14.71 -22.91
CA ARG A 235 7.32 -16.06 -22.74
C ARG A 235 6.36 -17.13 -23.23
N LEU A 236 5.07 -17.03 -22.93
CA LEU A 236 4.05 -17.96 -23.45
C LEU A 236 3.99 -17.91 -24.97
N LEU A 237 4.04 -16.71 -25.55
CA LEU A 237 4.00 -16.51 -27.00
C LEU A 237 5.26 -17.07 -27.68
N TYR A 238 6.42 -16.94 -27.05
CA TYR A 238 7.66 -17.56 -27.50
C TYR A 238 7.56 -19.09 -27.47
N LEU A 239 7.06 -19.66 -26.37
CA LEU A 239 6.88 -21.10 -26.21
C LEU A 239 5.81 -21.69 -27.14
N SER A 240 4.83 -20.88 -27.57
CA SER A 240 3.79 -21.32 -28.50
C SER A 240 4.23 -21.29 -29.96
N LYS A 241 5.34 -20.61 -30.31
CA LYS A 241 5.87 -20.67 -31.68
C LYS A 241 6.39 -22.09 -31.94
N PRO A 242 6.11 -22.69 -33.11
CA PRO A 242 6.70 -23.96 -33.47
C PRO A 242 8.22 -23.79 -33.50
N VAL A 243 8.93 -24.71 -32.84
CA VAL A 243 10.39 -24.77 -32.93
C VAL A 243 10.72 -25.41 -34.28
N SER A 244 10.66 -24.64 -35.36
CA SER A 244 11.36 -25.04 -36.57
C SER A 244 12.84 -24.95 -36.26
N ARG A 245 13.50 -26.09 -36.05
CA ARG A 245 14.94 -26.13 -36.35
C ARG A 245 15.02 -25.78 -37.84
N PRO A 246 15.81 -24.77 -38.26
CA PRO A 246 16.21 -24.75 -39.66
C PRO A 246 16.89 -26.11 -39.87
N GLU A 247 16.23 -26.98 -40.63
CA GLU A 247 16.90 -28.11 -41.26
C GLU A 247 17.90 -27.44 -42.19
N TYR A 248 19.11 -27.21 -41.69
CA TYR A 248 20.24 -27.06 -42.57
C TYR A 248 20.35 -28.42 -43.23
N GLU A 249 19.71 -28.58 -44.38
CA GLU A 249 20.10 -29.61 -45.34
C GLU A 249 21.58 -29.36 -45.58
N TYR A 250 22.41 -30.11 -44.87
CA TYR A 250 23.82 -30.23 -45.19
C TYR A 250 23.84 -30.90 -46.56
N PHE A 251 23.81 -30.08 -47.62
CA PHE A 251 24.25 -30.50 -48.92
C PHE A 251 25.73 -30.79 -48.79
N TYR A 252 26.06 -32.05 -48.46
CA TYR A 252 27.38 -32.59 -48.76
C TYR A 252 27.48 -32.58 -50.29
N MET A 253 28.32 -31.68 -50.82
CA MET A 253 28.91 -31.83 -52.14
C MET A 253 29.85 -33.04 -52.14
#